data_AF-A0A2S9FPQ9-F1
#
_entry.id   AF-A0A2S9FPQ9-F1
#
_cell.length_a   1.000
_cell.length_b   1.000
_cell.length_c   1.000
_cell.angle_alpha   90.00
_cell.angle_beta   90.00
_cell.angle_gamma   90.00
#
_symmetry.space_group_name_H-M   'P 1'
#
loop_
_entity.id
_entity.type
_entity.pdbx_description
1 polymer ?
#
loop_
_entity_poly.entity_id
_entity_poly.type
_entity_poly.pdbx_seq_one_letter_code
_entity_poly.pdbx_strand_id
1 'polypeptide(L)'
;RRALGLPATVIDWGLWKSWSDAQPQMKAGGLEPMPNEVAIRMLPALLSPDAAVQTVVAGADWARLADAYRMRAAVKVLDHLVNAPGDSADLDAVAAPAWGTVLGEPVTGTSHE
;
A
#
# COMPACT_ATOMS: atom_id res chain seq x y z
N ARG A 1 -0.67 -7.32 -20.01
CA ARG A 1 -2.01 -7.82 -19.62
C ARG A 1 -3.10 -6.81 -19.93
N ARG A 2 -3.12 -5.62 -19.31
CA ARG A 2 -4.13 -4.57 -19.59
C ARG A 2 -4.19 -4.14 -21.05
N ALA A 3 -3.04 -3.97 -21.72
CA ALA A 3 -2.98 -3.68 -23.16
C ALA A 3 -3.58 -4.78 -24.07
N LEU A 4 -3.82 -5.98 -23.52
CA LEU A 4 -4.47 -7.11 -24.18
C LEU A 4 -5.93 -7.29 -23.72
N GLY A 5 -6.50 -6.31 -23.02
CA GLY A 5 -7.87 -6.39 -22.47
C GLY A 5 -8.01 -7.32 -21.24
N LEU A 6 -6.92 -7.84 -20.70
CA LEU A 6 -6.95 -8.77 -19.55
C LEU A 6 -6.84 -8.04 -18.21
N PRO A 7 -7.56 -8.47 -17.16
CA PRO A 7 -7.45 -7.89 -15.83
C PRO A 7 -6.03 -8.09 -15.26
N ALA A 8 -5.52 -7.04 -14.64
CA ALA A 8 -4.29 -7.03 -13.88
C ALA A 8 -4.28 -5.84 -12.91
N THR A 9 -3.78 -6.10 -11.70
CA THR A 9 -3.52 -5.11 -10.66
C THR A 9 -2.08 -5.28 -10.21
N VAL A 10 -1.37 -4.17 -10.05
CA VAL A 10 0.01 -4.12 -9.53
C VAL A 10 -0.02 -3.34 -8.23
N ILE A 11 0.55 -3.93 -7.17
CA ILE A 11 0.67 -3.28 -5.87
C ILE A 11 2.15 -3.25 -5.50
N ASP A 12 2.71 -2.04 -5.47
CA ASP A 12 4.08 -1.81 -5.05
C ASP A 12 4.09 -1.52 -3.55
N TRP A 13 4.48 -2.53 -2.77
CA TRP A 13 4.50 -2.42 -1.32
C TRP A 13 5.75 -1.67 -0.83
N GLY A 14 5.53 -0.79 0.13
CA GLY A 14 6.57 -0.22 0.98
C GLY A 14 7.12 -1.23 1.99
N LEU A 15 7.70 -0.73 3.07
CA LEU A 15 8.38 -1.59 4.04
C LEU A 15 7.39 -2.32 4.95
N TRP A 16 7.37 -3.65 4.90
CA TRP A 16 6.59 -4.47 5.81
C TRP A 16 7.29 -4.61 7.17
N LYS A 17 6.54 -4.56 8.27
CA LYS A 17 7.07 -4.65 9.63
C LYS A 17 7.85 -5.94 9.88
N SER A 18 7.31 -7.08 9.43
CA SER A 18 7.94 -8.41 9.56
C SER A 18 9.31 -8.53 8.89
N TRP A 19 9.59 -7.69 7.89
CA TRP A 19 10.86 -7.70 7.15
C TRP A 19 11.75 -6.48 7.46
N SER A 20 11.26 -5.56 8.28
CA SER A 20 11.90 -4.27 8.46
C SER A 20 13.31 -4.35 9.05
N ASP A 21 13.56 -5.33 9.92
CA ASP A 21 14.87 -5.50 10.58
C ASP A 21 15.99 -5.89 9.61
N ALA A 22 15.67 -6.52 8.48
CA ALA A 22 16.64 -6.82 7.43
C ALA A 22 16.93 -5.62 6.51
N GLN A 23 16.23 -4.49 6.70
CA GLN A 23 16.32 -3.29 5.84
C GLN A 23 16.48 -1.99 6.65
N PRO A 24 17.49 -1.87 7.53
CA PRO A 24 17.66 -0.71 8.43
C PRO A 24 17.83 0.61 7.67
N GLN A 25 18.48 0.59 6.50
CA GLN A 25 18.68 1.77 5.65
C GLN A 25 17.36 2.34 5.11
N MET A 26 16.35 1.49 4.87
CA MET A 26 15.03 1.93 4.40
C MET A 26 14.29 2.68 5.51
N LYS A 27 14.35 2.19 6.75
CA LYS A 27 13.82 2.90 7.93
C LYS A 27 14.52 4.25 8.12
N ALA A 28 15.86 4.25 8.06
CA ALA A 28 16.65 5.46 8.21
C ALA A 28 16.33 6.53 7.15
N GLY A 29 15.96 6.08 5.94
CA GLY A 29 15.56 6.93 4.82
C GLY A 29 14.10 7.40 4.84
N GLY A 30 13.32 7.13 5.89
CA GLY A 30 11.96 7.67 6.04
C GLY A 30 10.82 6.71 5.68
N LEU A 31 11.09 5.46 5.29
CA LEU A 31 10.03 4.46 5.19
C LEU A 31 9.65 3.93 6.57
N GLU A 32 8.37 3.94 6.87
CA GLU A 32 7.83 3.45 8.12
C GLU A 32 7.39 1.98 7.98
N PRO A 33 7.84 1.08 8.86
CA PRO A 33 7.41 -0.32 8.82
C PRO A 33 5.91 -0.48 9.05
N MET A 34 5.18 -0.86 8.01
CA MET A 34 3.73 -1.07 8.06
C MET A 34 3.40 -2.44 8.69
N PRO A 35 2.54 -2.51 9.73
CA PRO A 35 2.03 -3.78 10.25
C PRO A 35 1.34 -4.60 9.15
N ASN A 36 1.47 -5.93 9.20
CA ASN A 36 0.91 -6.81 8.17
C ASN A 36 -0.62 -6.65 8.05
N GLU A 37 -1.28 -6.44 9.18
CA GLU A 37 -2.72 -6.28 9.29
C GLU A 37 -3.20 -5.04 8.53
N VAL A 38 -2.42 -3.95 8.56
CA VAL A 38 -2.72 -2.72 7.81
C VAL A 38 -2.59 -2.98 6.31
N ALA A 39 -1.52 -3.65 5.88
CA ALA A 39 -1.31 -4.00 4.47
C ALA A 39 -2.48 -4.84 3.93
N ILE A 40 -2.90 -5.85 4.70
CA ILE A 40 -4.00 -6.75 4.31
C ILE A 40 -5.34 -6.01 4.28
N ARG A 41 -5.61 -5.11 5.24
CA ARG A 41 -6.84 -4.29 5.28
C ARG A 41 -7.02 -3.40 4.05
N MET A 42 -5.92 -3.02 3.39
CA MET A 42 -6.00 -2.20 2.17
C MET A 42 -6.38 -3.01 0.93
N LEU A 43 -6.24 -4.33 0.92
CA LEU A 43 -6.48 -5.15 -0.28
C LEU A 43 -7.86 -4.97 -0.92
N PRO A 44 -8.99 -4.90 -0.18
CA PRO A 44 -10.29 -4.64 -0.78
C PRO A 44 -10.36 -3.32 -1.56
N ALA A 45 -9.78 -2.24 -1.01
CA ALA A 45 -9.72 -0.95 -1.69
C ALA A 45 -8.84 -1.00 -2.94
N LEU A 46 -7.69 -1.70 -2.87
CA LEU A 46 -6.73 -1.83 -3.97
C LEU A 46 -7.20 -2.76 -5.11
N LEU A 47 -8.15 -3.65 -4.81
CA LEU A 47 -8.71 -4.61 -5.76
C LEU A 47 -10.13 -4.22 -6.21
N SER A 48 -10.64 -3.08 -5.74
CA SER A 48 -11.91 -2.49 -6.16
C SER A 48 -11.95 -2.25 -7.68
N PRO A 49 -13.13 -2.36 -8.33
CA PRO A 49 -13.29 -1.97 -9.73
C PRO A 49 -12.80 -0.56 -10.06
N ASP A 50 -12.88 0.35 -9.09
CA ASP A 50 -12.48 1.76 -9.24
C ASP A 50 -10.99 2.01 -8.93
N ALA A 51 -10.26 0.97 -8.49
CA ALA A 51 -8.85 1.10 -8.13
C ALA A 51 -7.97 1.35 -9.37
N ALA A 52 -6.89 2.11 -9.16
CA ALA A 52 -5.88 2.28 -10.19
C ALA A 52 -5.23 0.94 -10.57
N VAL A 53 -4.81 0.83 -11.83
CA VAL A 53 -4.12 -0.37 -12.34
C VAL A 53 -2.86 -0.69 -11.54
N GLN A 54 -2.13 0.36 -11.12
CA GLN A 54 -0.93 0.27 -10.31
C GLN A 54 -1.05 1.24 -9.15
N THR A 55 -0.82 0.74 -7.94
CA THR A 55 -0.87 1.53 -6.71
C THR A 55 0.35 1.25 -5.86
N VAL A 56 0.91 2.30 -5.26
CA VAL A 56 1.98 2.19 -4.25
C VAL A 56 1.35 2.31 -2.87
N VAL A 57 1.71 1.40 -1.96
CA VAL A 57 1.21 1.42 -0.58
C VAL A 57 2.38 1.37 0.38
N ALA A 58 2.65 2.48 1.06
CA ALA A 58 3.77 2.61 1.99
C ALA A 58 3.39 3.47 3.19
N GLY A 59 3.82 3.05 4.38
CA GLY A 59 4.00 3.97 5.50
C GLY A 59 5.27 4.79 5.24
N ALA A 60 5.19 6.10 5.34
CA ALA A 60 6.33 6.97 5.12
C ALA A 60 6.19 8.29 5.88
N ASP A 61 7.29 8.70 6.48
CA ASP A 61 7.54 10.10 6.78
C ASP A 61 7.97 10.77 5.46
N TRP A 62 7.00 11.34 4.75
CA TRP A 62 7.22 11.92 3.41
C TRP A 62 8.24 13.05 3.42
N ALA A 63 8.32 13.83 4.50
CA ALA A 63 9.30 14.90 4.63
C ALA A 63 10.71 14.31 4.74
N ARG A 64 10.91 13.35 5.65
CA ARG A 64 12.20 12.67 5.83
C ARG A 64 12.62 11.89 4.58
N LEU A 65 11.67 11.23 3.92
CA LEU A 65 11.91 10.52 2.66
C LEU A 65 12.37 11.48 1.56
N ALA A 66 11.72 12.64 1.44
CA ALA A 66 12.10 13.66 0.48
C ALA A 66 13.50 14.20 0.73
N ASP A 67 13.86 14.48 1.99
CA ASP A 67 15.19 14.97 2.34
C ASP A 67 16.29 13.94 2.03
N ALA A 68 16.06 12.67 2.36
CA ALA A 68 17.01 11.59 2.06
C ALA A 68 17.25 11.42 0.55
N TYR A 69 16.22 11.58 -0.28
CA TYR A 69 16.34 11.47 -1.74
C TYR A 69 16.97 12.71 -2.39
N ARG A 70 16.65 13.92 -1.90
CA ARG A 70 17.19 15.19 -2.44
C ARG A 70 18.69 15.31 -2.27
N MET A 71 19.27 14.67 -1.26
CA MET A 71 20.72 14.56 -1.10
C MET A 71 21.40 13.81 -2.26
N ARG A 72 20.67 12.98 -3.01
CA ARG A 72 21.21 12.13 -4.08
C ARG A 72 20.82 12.61 -5.48
N ALA A 73 19.64 13.20 -5.65
CA ALA A 73 19.16 13.71 -6.93
C ALA A 73 18.06 14.76 -6.76
N ALA A 74 17.85 15.62 -7.76
CA ALA A 74 16.68 16.49 -7.80
C ALA A 74 15.43 15.68 -8.17
N VAL A 75 14.56 15.40 -7.19
CA VAL A 75 13.36 14.57 -7.37
C VAL A 75 12.08 15.39 -7.15
N LYS A 76 11.59 16.03 -8.22
CA LYS A 76 10.41 16.93 -8.18
C LYS A 76 9.09 16.24 -7.85
N VAL A 77 8.96 14.94 -8.14
CA VAL A 77 7.73 14.19 -7.82
C VAL A 77 7.45 14.16 -6.32
N LEU A 78 8.47 14.26 -5.47
CA LEU A 78 8.31 14.28 -4.01
C LEU A 78 7.68 15.59 -3.51
N ASP A 79 7.81 16.68 -4.25
CA ASP A 79 7.17 17.96 -3.88
C ASP A 79 5.64 17.81 -3.88
N HIS A 80 5.08 17.00 -4.77
CA HIS A 80 3.65 16.71 -4.79
C HIS A 80 3.21 15.84 -3.61
N LEU A 81 4.03 14.89 -3.16
CA LEU A 81 3.71 14.02 -2.04
C LEU A 81 3.80 14.76 -0.70
N VAL A 82 4.82 15.59 -0.53
CA VAL A 82 5.01 16.38 0.69
C VAL A 82 3.92 17.44 0.86
N ASN A 83 3.46 18.02 -0.25
CA ASN A 83 2.43 19.08 -0.22
C ASN A 83 1.02 18.56 -0.52
N ALA A 84 0.83 17.25 -0.70
CA ALA A 84 -0.50 16.70 -0.90
C ALA A 84 -1.34 16.99 0.35
N PRO A 85 -2.60 17.46 0.20
CA PRO A 85 -3.50 17.53 1.33
C PRO A 85 -3.60 16.12 1.92
N GLY A 86 -3.17 15.98 3.18
CA GLY A 86 -3.26 14.73 3.90
C GLY A 86 -4.71 14.46 4.21
N ASP A 87 -5.42 13.84 3.26
CA ASP A 87 -6.72 13.27 3.54
C ASP A 87 -6.45 12.05 4.42
N SER A 88 -6.52 12.25 5.74
CA SER A 88 -6.29 11.20 6.72
C SER A 88 -7.47 10.24 6.64
N ALA A 89 -7.36 9.23 5.78
CA ALA A 89 -8.29 8.13 5.78
C ALA A 89 -8.13 7.36 7.10
N ASP A 90 -9.23 7.24 7.84
CA ASP A 90 -9.27 6.44 9.05
C ASP A 90 -9.17 4.96 8.68
N LEU A 91 -8.01 4.36 8.92
CA LEU A 91 -7.76 2.95 8.66
C LEU A 91 -8.56 2.04 9.60
N ASP A 92 -8.97 2.55 10.77
CA ASP A 92 -9.84 1.82 11.70
C ASP A 92 -11.30 1.81 11.22
N ALA A 93 -11.68 2.74 10.33
CA ALA A 93 -12.96 2.71 9.64
C ALA A 93 -13.01 1.68 8.49
N VAL A 94 -11.86 1.12 8.07
CA VAL A 94 -11.82 0.06 7.06
C VAL A 94 -12.22 -1.27 7.71
N ALA A 95 -13.32 -1.86 7.22
CA ALA A 95 -13.85 -3.12 7.74
C ALA A 95 -12.76 -4.20 7.78
N ALA A 96 -12.72 -4.96 8.89
CA ALA A 96 -11.78 -6.05 9.05
C ALA A 96 -12.00 -7.12 7.96
N PRO A 97 -10.92 -7.71 7.42
CA PRO A 97 -11.04 -8.78 6.43
C PRO A 97 -11.82 -9.96 7.03
N ALA A 98 -12.89 -10.37 6.34
CA ALA A 98 -13.69 -11.53 6.72
C ALA A 98 -13.20 -12.77 5.97
N TRP A 99 -13.01 -13.87 6.71
CA TRP A 99 -12.70 -15.16 6.12
C TRP A 99 -13.89 -15.66 5.28
N GLY A 100 -13.62 -16.26 4.12
CA GLY A 100 -14.67 -16.78 3.23
C GLY A 100 -15.34 -15.73 2.32
N THR A 101 -14.95 -14.46 2.42
CA THR A 101 -15.28 -13.45 1.41
C THR A 101 -14.07 -13.29 0.51
N VAL A 102 -14.16 -13.65 -0.77
CA VAL A 102 -12.96 -13.52 -1.62
C VAL A 102 -12.56 -12.05 -1.73
N LEU A 103 -13.52 -11.10 -1.84
CA LEU A 103 -13.29 -9.66 -1.76
C LEU A 103 -14.61 -8.85 -1.53
N GLY A 104 -15.53 -9.31 -0.66
CA GLY A 104 -16.68 -8.47 -0.28
C GLY A 104 -17.99 -9.22 0.02
N GLU A 105 -18.34 -10.23 -0.77
CA GLU A 105 -19.55 -11.04 -0.51
C GLU A 105 -19.21 -12.37 0.16
N PRO A 106 -20.02 -12.86 1.12
CA PRO A 106 -19.87 -14.18 1.71
C PRO A 106 -20.00 -15.26 0.63
N VAL A 107 -18.93 -16.03 0.42
CA VAL A 107 -19.01 -17.22 -0.42
C VAL A 107 -19.58 -18.35 0.43
N THR A 108 -20.85 -18.69 0.21
CA THR A 108 -21.47 -19.88 0.81
C THR A 108 -21.00 -21.12 0.07
N GLY A 109 -19.79 -21.59 0.37
CA GLY A 109 -19.25 -22.79 -0.28
C GLY A 109 -17.83 -23.09 0.15
N THR A 110 -17.67 -23.86 1.22
CA THR A 110 -16.40 -24.52 1.56
C THR A 110 -16.47 -25.97 1.11
N SER A 111 -16.48 -26.23 -0.19
CA SER A 111 -16.17 -27.55 -0.71
C SER A 111 -14.66 -27.66 -0.83
N HIS A 112 -14.00 -27.99 0.29
CA HIS A 112 -12.68 -28.59 0.27
C HIS A 112 -12.90 -30.10 0.23
N GLU A 113 -12.83 -30.68 -0.96
CA GLU A 113 -12.46 -32.08 -1.15
C GLU A 113 -10.98 -32.15 -1.51
#